data_AF-A0A1V5JMZ1-F1
#
_entry.id   AF-A0A1V5JMZ1-F1
#
_cell.length_a   1.000
_cell.length_b   1.000
_cell.length_c   1.000
_cell.angle_alpha   90.00
_cell.angle_beta   90.00
_cell.angle_gamma   90.00
#
_symmetry.space_group_name_H-M   'P 1'
#
loop_
_entity.id
_entity.type
_entity.pdbx_description
1 polymer ?
#
loop_
_entity_poly.entity_id
_entity_poly.type
_entity_poly.pdbx_seq_one_letter_code
_entity_poly.pdbx_strand_id
1 'polypeptide(L)'
;MAVTVTETRDPVDGRRIAKFTSSISAGGGQDSVEWSFPEGVTQAWVLLVGGGGCGGYGDGGGGAGGYVEVFNLSVTTGPHTIKIGAGGIYDGAHKNGANTEAFGLVAYGGGAGGGNDGGSGGGGGSVAGSGVSGQGYRGGVYGSYPDRSSGGGGGAGGPGENADVHGGTGGGYGGPGKYSTITGVSTAYAGGGGGKYYNTGVDTGYGGVGGGGQGGWWLNSSYYSDPTPGTNGRGGGGGCRNKNGGSWTYAGGSGVVIVSYYVPPVYRHFGSIYNIISRHYDVPFTSNYSIISPHVEFISKYDIAQPHVDFTSKYNIYIGIGFNTQIDASPPKTVEFRTRVESLYKLSSKFEVI
;
A
#
# COMPACT_ATOMS: atom_id res chain seq x y z
N MET A 1 -20.56 -2.62 -0.37
CA MET A 1 -19.66 -1.85 0.52
C MET A 1 -18.39 -1.54 -0.28
N ALA A 2 -17.70 -0.43 0.01
CA ALA A 2 -16.80 0.20 -0.96
C ALA A 2 -15.35 0.23 -0.49
N VAL A 3 -14.42 -0.26 -1.33
CA VAL A 3 -12.99 0.01 -1.15
C VAL A 3 -12.72 1.48 -1.51
N THR A 4 -11.99 2.18 -0.65
CA THR A 4 -11.44 3.51 -0.97
C THR A 4 -10.08 3.34 -1.63
N VAL A 5 -9.90 4.00 -2.78
CA VAL A 5 -8.62 4.06 -3.50
C VAL A 5 -8.08 5.46 -3.41
N THR A 6 -6.84 5.60 -2.93
CA THR A 6 -6.11 6.87 -2.94
C THR A 6 -4.88 6.72 -3.81
N GLU A 7 -4.78 7.55 -4.84
CA GLU A 7 -3.62 7.60 -5.73
C GLU A 7 -2.77 8.83 -5.44
N THR A 8 -1.47 8.61 -5.30
CA THR A 8 -0.47 9.66 -5.09
C THR A 8 0.73 9.44 -5.99
N ARG A 9 1.54 10.48 -6.15
CA ARG A 9 2.81 10.41 -6.87
C ARG A 9 3.93 10.69 -5.88
N ASP A 10 4.92 9.82 -5.83
CA ASP A 10 6.14 10.07 -5.08
C ASP A 10 6.89 11.24 -5.73
N PRO A 11 7.15 12.33 -4.99
CA PRO A 11 7.79 13.51 -5.55
C PRO A 11 9.28 13.30 -5.86
N VAL A 12 9.92 12.25 -5.30
CA VAL A 12 11.37 12.03 -5.44
C VAL A 12 11.70 11.21 -6.67
N ASP A 13 11.01 10.07 -6.87
CA ASP A 13 11.32 9.14 -7.97
C ASP A 13 10.24 9.13 -9.07
N GLY A 14 9.11 9.83 -8.87
CA GLY A 14 8.02 9.93 -9.84
C GLY A 14 7.11 8.72 -9.93
N ARG A 15 7.30 7.71 -9.06
CA ARG A 15 6.49 6.50 -8.98
C ARG A 15 5.05 6.84 -8.56
N ARG A 16 4.08 6.11 -9.10
CA ARG A 16 2.68 6.19 -8.67
C ARG A 16 2.43 5.19 -7.54
N ILE A 17 1.64 5.60 -6.56
CA ILE A 17 1.25 4.76 -5.42
C ILE A 17 -0.28 4.75 -5.37
N ALA A 18 -0.87 3.56 -5.49
CA ALA A 18 -2.28 3.32 -5.26
C ALA A 18 -2.45 2.57 -3.94
N LYS A 19 -3.21 3.15 -3.00
CA LYS A 19 -3.51 2.56 -1.70
C LYS A 19 -5.00 2.23 -1.62
N PHE A 20 -5.31 0.99 -1.27
CA PHE A 20 -6.64 0.43 -1.18
C PHE A 20 -6.97 0.07 0.27
N THR A 21 -8.02 0.67 0.81
CA THR A 21 -8.49 0.40 2.19
C THR A 21 -9.98 0.11 2.21
N SER A 22 -10.41 -0.79 3.08
CA SER A 22 -11.83 -1.15 3.23
C SER A 22 -12.60 -0.07 3.99
N SER A 23 -13.87 0.12 3.60
CA SER A 23 -14.88 0.86 4.37
C SER A 23 -15.40 0.06 5.57
N ILE A 24 -15.34 -1.27 5.50
CA ILE A 24 -15.59 -2.19 6.60
C ILE A 24 -14.34 -2.26 7.46
N SER A 25 -14.39 -1.56 8.59
CA SER A 25 -13.33 -1.61 9.59
C SER A 25 -13.34 -2.92 10.37
N ALA A 26 -14.51 -3.55 10.54
CA ALA A 26 -14.69 -4.73 11.39
C ALA A 26 -15.90 -5.57 10.98
N GLY A 27 -15.83 -6.90 11.08
CA GLY A 27 -16.97 -7.81 10.81
C GLY A 27 -16.64 -9.18 10.22
N GLY A 28 -15.36 -9.46 9.91
CA GLY A 28 -14.95 -10.75 9.33
C GLY A 28 -15.29 -10.95 7.84
N GLY A 29 -15.52 -9.88 7.08
CA GLY A 29 -15.80 -9.91 5.63
C GLY A 29 -14.72 -9.25 4.76
N GLN A 30 -14.98 -9.14 3.46
CA GLN A 30 -14.10 -8.46 2.49
C GLN A 30 -14.87 -7.36 1.74
N ASP A 31 -14.22 -6.23 1.47
CA ASP A 31 -14.65 -5.27 0.44
C ASP A 31 -13.86 -5.53 -0.84
N SER A 32 -14.48 -5.34 -2.01
CA SER A 32 -13.82 -5.52 -3.31
C SER A 32 -13.97 -4.32 -4.23
N VAL A 33 -12.97 -4.11 -5.09
CA VAL A 33 -13.01 -3.17 -6.20
C VAL A 33 -12.25 -3.72 -7.40
N GLU A 34 -12.71 -3.40 -8.60
CA GLU A 34 -11.96 -3.63 -9.84
C GLU A 34 -11.04 -2.44 -10.09
N TRP A 35 -9.75 -2.70 -10.27
CA TRP A 35 -8.76 -1.68 -10.58
C TRP A 35 -7.81 -2.15 -11.67
N SER A 36 -7.41 -1.25 -12.56
CA SER A 36 -6.52 -1.57 -13.68
C SER A 36 -5.26 -0.73 -13.61
N PHE A 37 -4.13 -1.35 -13.94
CA PHE A 37 -2.92 -0.60 -14.20
C PHE A 37 -3.08 0.29 -15.45
N PRO A 38 -2.47 1.49 -15.45
CA PRO A 38 -2.32 2.27 -16.67
C PRO A 38 -1.60 1.50 -17.79
N GLU A 39 -1.85 1.90 -19.03
CA GLU A 39 -1.20 1.29 -20.19
C GLU A 39 0.33 1.34 -20.09
N GLY A 40 1.00 0.25 -20.49
CA GLY A 40 2.46 0.12 -20.50
C GLY A 40 3.09 -0.31 -19.18
N VAL A 41 2.34 -0.32 -18.07
CA VAL A 41 2.86 -0.86 -16.79
C VAL A 41 2.97 -2.37 -16.88
N THR A 42 4.16 -2.91 -16.64
CA THR A 42 4.45 -4.36 -16.69
C THR A 42 5.00 -4.92 -15.39
N GLN A 43 5.41 -4.06 -14.47
CA GLN A 43 5.95 -4.44 -13.16
C GLN A 43 5.44 -3.51 -12.06
N ALA A 44 5.22 -4.07 -10.87
CA ALA A 44 4.83 -3.31 -9.68
C ALA A 44 5.48 -3.89 -8.41
N TRP A 45 5.71 -3.02 -7.44
CA TRP A 45 5.92 -3.39 -6.05
C TRP A 45 4.56 -3.41 -5.35
N VAL A 46 4.23 -4.52 -4.71
CA VAL A 46 2.94 -4.73 -4.04
C VAL A 46 3.15 -5.13 -2.58
N LEU A 47 2.35 -4.54 -1.69
CA LEU A 47 2.19 -4.93 -0.29
C LEU A 47 0.73 -5.32 -0.04
N LEU A 48 0.49 -6.51 0.51
CA LEU A 48 -0.79 -6.96 1.04
C LEU A 48 -0.66 -7.18 2.55
N VAL A 49 -1.68 -6.72 3.28
CA VAL A 49 -1.86 -7.04 4.70
C VAL A 49 -3.29 -7.54 4.93
N GLY A 50 -3.44 -8.69 5.57
CA GLY A 50 -4.75 -9.21 5.98
C GLY A 50 -5.41 -8.36 7.07
N GLY A 51 -6.70 -8.53 7.31
CA GLY A 51 -7.35 -7.95 8.50
C GLY A 51 -6.82 -8.60 9.78
N GLY A 52 -6.70 -7.85 10.87
CA GLY A 52 -6.31 -8.39 12.18
C GLY A 52 -7.45 -9.14 12.87
N GLY A 53 -7.14 -10.07 13.76
CA GLY A 53 -8.13 -10.74 14.62
C GLY A 53 -8.59 -9.86 15.77
N CYS A 54 -9.79 -10.12 16.30
CA CYS A 54 -10.25 -9.42 17.52
C CYS A 54 -9.48 -9.90 18.76
N GLY A 55 -9.47 -9.09 19.81
CA GLY A 55 -9.06 -9.55 21.15
C GLY A 55 -9.99 -10.65 21.67
N GLY A 56 -9.50 -11.46 22.61
CA GLY A 56 -10.25 -12.54 23.27
C GLY A 56 -10.86 -12.08 24.60
N TYR A 57 -12.05 -12.57 24.92
CA TYR A 57 -12.81 -12.19 26.12
C TYR A 57 -12.28 -12.93 27.33
N GLY A 58 -11.14 -12.46 27.82
CA GLY A 58 -10.40 -13.11 28.88
C GLY A 58 -9.25 -13.99 28.39
N ASP A 59 -9.01 -14.05 27.07
CA ASP A 59 -8.24 -15.15 26.49
C ASP A 59 -7.02 -14.71 25.66
N GLY A 60 -6.69 -13.42 25.56
CA GLY A 60 -5.48 -12.93 24.87
C GLY A 60 -5.72 -11.88 23.79
N GLY A 61 -4.68 -11.15 23.40
CA GLY A 61 -4.75 -10.16 22.31
C GLY A 61 -4.96 -10.82 20.95
N GLY A 62 -5.58 -10.12 20.00
CA GLY A 62 -5.75 -10.61 18.63
C GLY A 62 -4.43 -10.64 17.86
N GLY A 63 -4.24 -11.61 16.99
CA GLY A 63 -3.12 -11.69 16.05
C GLY A 63 -3.28 -10.69 14.91
N ALA A 64 -2.16 -10.20 14.38
CA ALA A 64 -2.16 -9.38 13.18
C ALA A 64 -2.54 -10.18 11.91
N GLY A 65 -2.99 -9.47 10.87
CA GLY A 65 -3.06 -10.03 9.53
C GLY A 65 -1.68 -10.48 9.02
N GLY A 66 -1.67 -11.38 8.05
CA GLY A 66 -0.46 -11.80 7.35
C GLY A 66 0.12 -10.63 6.54
N TYR A 67 1.45 -10.59 6.44
CA TYR A 67 2.19 -9.60 5.67
C TYR A 67 2.81 -10.25 4.44
N VAL A 68 2.50 -9.74 3.25
CA VAL A 68 3.07 -10.22 1.97
C VAL A 68 3.55 -9.02 1.17
N GLU A 69 4.83 -9.01 0.81
CA GLU A 69 5.44 -7.91 0.05
C GLU A 69 6.29 -8.47 -1.10
N VAL A 70 6.08 -7.93 -2.31
CA VAL A 70 6.71 -8.39 -3.55
C VAL A 70 7.17 -7.18 -4.36
N PHE A 71 8.47 -7.05 -4.62
CA PHE A 71 9.07 -5.85 -5.24
C PHE A 71 8.94 -5.79 -6.77
N ASN A 72 8.96 -6.95 -7.45
CA ASN A 72 8.97 -7.04 -8.91
C ASN A 72 7.86 -7.97 -9.40
N LEU A 73 6.63 -7.70 -9.00
CA LEU A 73 5.48 -8.47 -9.47
C LEU A 73 5.23 -8.13 -10.94
N SER A 74 5.28 -9.14 -11.81
CA SER A 74 4.86 -9.00 -13.21
C SER A 74 3.35 -8.77 -13.26
N VAL A 75 2.92 -7.71 -13.93
CA VAL A 75 1.52 -7.31 -14.02
C VAL A 75 1.09 -7.11 -15.46
N THR A 76 -0.19 -7.29 -15.72
CA THR A 76 -0.81 -7.05 -17.02
C THR A 76 -1.77 -5.88 -16.92
N THR A 77 -1.92 -5.16 -18.03
CA THR A 77 -3.01 -4.20 -18.22
C THR A 77 -4.35 -4.95 -18.25
N GLY A 78 -5.38 -4.36 -17.64
CA GLY A 78 -6.71 -4.97 -17.51
C GLY A 78 -7.22 -4.94 -16.07
N PRO A 79 -8.51 -5.27 -15.85
CA PRO A 79 -9.12 -5.24 -14.53
C PRO A 79 -8.58 -6.34 -13.63
N HIS A 80 -8.20 -5.96 -12.42
CA HIS A 80 -7.82 -6.83 -11.33
C HIS A 80 -8.79 -6.64 -10.18
N THR A 81 -9.36 -7.75 -9.69
CA THR A 81 -10.16 -7.74 -8.47
C THR A 81 -9.23 -7.56 -7.26
N ILE A 82 -9.41 -6.46 -6.54
CA ILE A 82 -8.70 -6.18 -5.29
C ILE A 82 -9.68 -6.37 -4.14
N LYS A 83 -9.37 -7.29 -3.22
CA LYS A 83 -10.18 -7.56 -2.02
C LYS A 83 -9.41 -7.18 -0.76
N ILE A 84 -10.04 -6.38 0.10
CA ILE A 84 -9.47 -5.96 1.38
C ILE A 84 -10.19 -6.66 2.52
N GLY A 85 -9.44 -7.38 3.35
CA GLY A 85 -9.99 -8.07 4.52
C GLY A 85 -10.34 -7.10 5.65
N ALA A 86 -11.55 -7.22 6.20
CA ALA A 86 -11.95 -6.52 7.41
C ALA A 86 -11.27 -7.12 8.65
N GLY A 87 -11.20 -6.33 9.72
CA GLY A 87 -10.83 -6.84 11.04
C GLY A 87 -11.87 -7.82 11.59
N GLY A 88 -11.41 -8.74 12.43
CA GLY A 88 -12.26 -9.62 13.21
C GLY A 88 -13.01 -8.85 14.29
N ILE A 89 -14.20 -9.33 14.67
CA ILE A 89 -15.02 -8.77 15.75
C ILE A 89 -15.40 -9.84 16.76
N TYR A 90 -15.90 -9.39 17.90
CA TYR A 90 -16.64 -10.24 18.81
C TYR A 90 -18.14 -10.02 18.64
N ASP A 91 -18.88 -11.07 18.32
CA ASP A 91 -20.35 -11.06 18.22
C ASP A 91 -20.99 -12.28 18.91
N GLY A 92 -20.33 -12.74 19.99
CA GLY A 92 -20.67 -13.99 20.69
C GLY A 92 -19.63 -15.09 20.49
N ALA A 93 -18.72 -14.92 19.53
CA ALA A 93 -17.51 -15.70 19.35
C ALA A 93 -16.34 -14.79 18.93
N HIS A 94 -15.10 -15.20 19.26
CA HIS A 94 -13.89 -14.52 18.80
C HIS A 94 -13.72 -14.79 17.30
N LYS A 95 -13.74 -13.76 16.46
CA LYS A 95 -13.55 -13.92 15.01
C LYS A 95 -12.18 -13.49 14.55
N ASN A 96 -11.62 -14.31 13.68
CA ASN A 96 -10.42 -14.00 12.92
C ASN A 96 -10.67 -12.80 11.99
N GLY A 97 -9.60 -12.11 11.63
CA GLY A 97 -9.64 -11.17 10.51
C GLY A 97 -9.89 -11.89 9.19
N ALA A 98 -10.36 -11.15 8.19
CA ALA A 98 -10.53 -11.69 6.84
C ALA A 98 -9.24 -11.55 6.02
N ASN A 99 -9.12 -12.38 4.99
CA ASN A 99 -7.98 -12.34 4.08
C ASN A 99 -8.01 -11.08 3.21
N THR A 100 -6.85 -10.62 2.77
CA THR A 100 -6.69 -9.64 1.70
C THR A 100 -6.13 -10.34 0.47
N GLU A 101 -6.71 -10.11 -0.69
CA GLU A 101 -6.39 -10.81 -1.94
C GLU A 101 -6.23 -9.81 -3.08
N ALA A 102 -5.12 -9.90 -3.82
CA ALA A 102 -4.87 -9.08 -5.00
C ALA A 102 -3.80 -9.73 -5.87
N PHE A 103 -3.94 -9.66 -7.19
CA PHE A 103 -2.92 -10.13 -8.16
C PHE A 103 -2.48 -11.59 -7.95
N GLY A 104 -3.39 -12.46 -7.49
CA GLY A 104 -3.10 -13.86 -7.17
C GLY A 104 -2.36 -14.10 -5.85
N LEU A 105 -2.05 -13.03 -5.09
CA LEU A 105 -1.46 -13.10 -3.77
C LEU A 105 -2.55 -13.10 -2.69
N VAL A 106 -2.28 -13.80 -1.58
CA VAL A 106 -3.18 -13.88 -0.43
C VAL A 106 -2.41 -13.55 0.85
N ALA A 107 -2.85 -12.52 1.55
CA ALA A 107 -2.45 -12.22 2.92
C ALA A 107 -3.55 -12.68 3.88
N TYR A 108 -3.26 -13.70 4.69
CA TYR A 108 -4.28 -14.32 5.55
C TYR A 108 -4.72 -13.40 6.68
N GLY A 109 -5.99 -13.46 7.08
CA GLY A 109 -6.47 -12.69 8.23
C GLY A 109 -5.94 -13.23 9.56
N GLY A 110 -5.75 -12.34 10.54
CA GLY A 110 -5.15 -12.65 11.84
C GLY A 110 -6.06 -13.48 12.74
N GLY A 111 -5.45 -14.33 13.57
CA GLY A 111 -6.15 -15.17 14.53
C GLY A 111 -6.74 -14.36 15.67
N ALA A 112 -7.96 -14.65 16.08
CA ALA A 112 -8.58 -14.00 17.22
C ALA A 112 -7.92 -14.43 18.55
N GLY A 113 -8.03 -13.59 19.58
CA GLY A 113 -7.62 -13.97 20.94
C GLY A 113 -8.33 -15.23 21.42
N GLY A 114 -7.73 -15.91 22.40
CA GLY A 114 -8.11 -17.29 22.75
C GLY A 114 -7.36 -18.35 21.98
N GLY A 115 -6.21 -17.99 21.40
CA GLY A 115 -5.30 -18.93 20.76
C GLY A 115 -5.71 -19.39 19.37
N ASN A 116 -6.49 -18.58 18.63
CA ASN A 116 -6.88 -18.96 17.27
C ASN A 116 -5.73 -18.75 16.28
N ASP A 117 -5.62 -19.64 15.31
CA ASP A 117 -4.68 -19.54 14.20
C ASP A 117 -5.09 -18.47 13.20
N GLY A 118 -4.12 -17.92 12.47
CA GLY A 118 -4.35 -17.00 11.35
C GLY A 118 -3.05 -16.57 10.68
N GLY A 119 -3.09 -15.48 9.91
CA GLY A 119 -1.90 -14.87 9.31
C GLY A 119 -0.79 -14.66 10.35
N SER A 120 -1.15 -14.03 11.48
CA SER A 120 -0.45 -14.19 12.77
C SER A 120 -1.41 -14.78 13.80
N GLY A 121 -0.88 -15.52 14.76
CA GLY A 121 -1.68 -16.22 15.76
C GLY A 121 -2.19 -15.33 16.89
N GLY A 122 -3.39 -15.60 17.37
CA GLY A 122 -3.96 -14.93 18.54
C GLY A 122 -3.25 -15.29 19.84
N GLY A 123 -3.18 -14.34 20.74
CA GLY A 123 -2.75 -14.56 22.13
C GLY A 123 -3.73 -15.47 22.84
N GLY A 124 -3.20 -16.19 23.82
CA GLY A 124 -3.90 -17.27 24.50
C GLY A 124 -3.90 -17.16 26.02
N GLY A 125 -4.78 -17.94 26.63
CA GLY A 125 -4.58 -18.49 27.97
C GLY A 125 -3.50 -19.57 27.90
N SER A 126 -3.88 -20.85 28.00
CA SER A 126 -2.90 -21.95 28.00
C SER A 126 -2.34 -22.31 26.62
N VAL A 127 -3.00 -21.89 25.54
CA VAL A 127 -2.61 -22.22 24.16
C VAL A 127 -2.66 -20.94 23.32
N ALA A 128 -1.58 -20.67 22.60
CA ALA A 128 -1.51 -19.57 21.65
C ALA A 128 -1.78 -20.07 20.23
N GLY A 129 -2.32 -19.17 19.41
CA GLY A 129 -2.51 -19.42 17.99
C GLY A 129 -1.18 -19.39 17.26
N SER A 130 -1.12 -20.14 16.17
CA SER A 130 -0.02 -20.17 15.22
C SER A 130 -0.22 -19.13 14.10
N GLY A 131 0.90 -18.67 13.53
CA GLY A 131 0.92 -17.83 12.35
C GLY A 131 1.18 -18.66 11.08
N VAL A 132 0.77 -18.14 9.93
CA VAL A 132 1.13 -18.73 8.63
C VAL A 132 2.61 -18.46 8.34
N SER A 133 3.36 -19.53 8.02
CA SER A 133 4.79 -19.44 7.72
C SER A 133 5.09 -18.40 6.65
N GLY A 134 6.03 -17.50 6.93
CA GLY A 134 6.40 -16.39 6.07
C GLY A 134 5.52 -15.14 6.17
N GLN A 135 4.29 -15.24 6.69
CA GLN A 135 3.35 -14.11 6.80
C GLN A 135 3.22 -13.55 8.22
N GLY A 136 3.38 -14.39 9.25
CA GLY A 136 3.29 -13.95 10.63
C GLY A 136 3.79 -14.97 11.65
N TYR A 137 3.72 -14.57 12.92
CA TYR A 137 4.24 -15.35 14.04
C TYR A 137 3.13 -15.77 15.01
N ARG A 138 3.47 -16.71 15.89
CA ARG A 138 2.58 -17.19 16.96
C ARG A 138 2.27 -16.10 18.00
N GLY A 139 1.12 -16.22 18.66
CA GLY A 139 0.80 -15.45 19.85
C GLY A 139 1.60 -15.92 21.07
N GLY A 140 1.45 -15.18 22.18
CA GLY A 140 1.92 -15.54 23.50
C GLY A 140 0.84 -16.26 24.31
N VAL A 141 1.27 -16.97 25.34
CA VAL A 141 0.43 -17.66 26.32
C VAL A 141 0.39 -16.93 27.65
N TYR A 142 -0.45 -17.39 28.56
CA TYR A 142 -0.45 -16.97 29.95
C TYR A 142 0.65 -17.67 30.76
N GLY A 143 1.08 -17.00 31.84
CA GLY A 143 2.21 -17.36 32.69
C GLY A 143 2.02 -18.53 33.69
N SER A 144 0.97 -18.52 34.53
CA SER A 144 0.52 -19.53 35.54
C SER A 144 -0.37 -18.89 36.63
N TYR A 145 -1.12 -19.69 37.39
CA TYR A 145 -2.26 -19.28 38.24
C TYR A 145 -1.76 -18.69 39.55
N PRO A 146 -2.34 -17.59 40.09
CA PRO A 146 -3.75 -17.16 40.01
C PRO A 146 -4.06 -15.92 39.16
N ASP A 147 -3.08 -15.34 38.47
CA ASP A 147 -3.23 -14.03 37.85
C ASP A 147 -3.92 -14.15 36.49
N ARG A 148 -5.13 -13.59 36.36
CA ARG A 148 -6.00 -13.73 35.18
C ARG A 148 -5.53 -12.91 33.96
N SER A 149 -4.21 -12.85 33.75
CA SER A 149 -3.53 -12.21 32.63
C SER A 149 -3.55 -13.12 31.40
N SER A 150 -3.30 -12.55 30.22
CA SER A 150 -3.29 -13.31 28.97
C SER A 150 -2.14 -12.87 28.08
N GLY A 151 -1.68 -13.76 27.19
CA GLY A 151 -0.62 -13.43 26.23
C GLY A 151 -1.07 -12.42 25.17
N GLY A 152 -0.09 -11.76 24.54
CA GLY A 152 -0.30 -10.89 23.39
C GLY A 152 -0.43 -11.68 22.09
N GLY A 153 -1.10 -11.11 21.09
CA GLY A 153 -1.18 -11.69 19.75
C GLY A 153 0.14 -11.54 18.98
N GLY A 154 0.40 -12.45 18.05
CA GLY A 154 1.58 -12.39 17.17
C GLY A 154 1.47 -11.23 16.16
N GLY A 155 2.62 -10.68 15.80
CA GLY A 155 2.75 -9.74 14.68
C GLY A 155 3.44 -10.39 13.49
N ALA A 156 3.59 -9.64 12.40
CA ALA A 156 4.31 -10.09 11.21
C ALA A 156 5.85 -10.07 11.36
N GLY A 157 6.36 -9.31 12.34
CA GLY A 157 7.79 -9.11 12.61
C GLY A 157 8.33 -9.92 13.79
N GLY A 158 7.45 -10.41 14.68
CA GLY A 158 7.85 -11.29 15.78
C GLY A 158 6.66 -11.88 16.55
N PRO A 159 6.92 -12.89 17.39
CA PRO A 159 5.89 -13.51 18.22
C PRO A 159 5.32 -12.52 19.24
N GLY A 160 4.08 -12.77 19.68
CA GLY A 160 3.50 -12.11 20.84
C GLY A 160 4.15 -12.59 22.12
N GLU A 161 4.23 -11.73 23.13
CA GLU A 161 4.83 -12.07 24.40
C GLU A 161 3.85 -12.81 25.31
N ASN A 162 4.41 -13.69 26.13
CA ASN A 162 3.65 -14.34 27.19
C ASN A 162 3.30 -13.31 28.28
N ALA A 163 2.24 -13.56 29.04
CA ALA A 163 2.04 -12.82 30.28
C ALA A 163 3.08 -13.24 31.33
N ASP A 164 3.69 -12.28 32.04
CA ASP A 164 4.66 -12.56 33.10
C ASP A 164 3.96 -13.06 34.38
N VAL A 165 4.64 -13.95 35.10
CA VAL A 165 4.10 -14.77 36.19
C VAL A 165 4.65 -14.39 37.56
N HIS A 166 5.77 -13.67 37.63
CA HIS A 166 6.54 -13.55 38.87
C HIS A 166 7.08 -12.14 39.12
N GLY A 167 6.19 -11.22 39.48
CA GLY A 167 6.54 -10.04 40.28
C GLY A 167 6.56 -8.70 39.56
N GLY A 168 6.26 -8.65 38.26
CA GLY A 168 5.93 -7.40 37.59
C GLY A 168 6.23 -7.39 36.10
N THR A 169 5.22 -7.66 35.28
CA THR A 169 4.60 -6.67 34.38
C THR A 169 3.47 -7.35 33.61
N GLY A 170 2.23 -6.98 33.90
CA GLY A 170 1.22 -6.83 32.85
C GLY A 170 0.68 -8.04 32.08
N GLY A 171 -0.19 -7.73 31.13
CA GLY A 171 -0.56 -8.68 30.07
C GLY A 171 0.54 -8.74 29.01
N GLY A 172 0.62 -9.85 28.27
CA GLY A 172 1.67 -10.02 27.26
C GLY A 172 1.60 -8.97 26.15
N TYR A 173 2.74 -8.43 25.74
CA TYR A 173 2.83 -7.48 24.63
C TYR A 173 2.48 -8.13 23.28
N GLY A 174 1.83 -7.37 22.41
CA GLY A 174 1.59 -7.77 21.04
C GLY A 174 2.90 -7.82 20.24
N GLY A 175 3.07 -8.86 19.42
CA GLY A 175 4.26 -9.03 18.61
C GLY A 175 4.43 -7.88 17.60
N PRO A 176 5.66 -7.46 17.30
CA PRO A 176 5.89 -6.34 16.40
C PRO A 176 5.48 -6.68 14.97
N GLY A 177 5.03 -5.68 14.22
CA GLY A 177 4.80 -5.75 12.79
C GLY A 177 6.08 -5.63 11.96
N LYS A 178 5.93 -5.57 10.64
CA LYS A 178 7.02 -5.35 9.67
C LYS A 178 6.93 -3.95 9.07
N TYR A 179 8.08 -3.36 8.80
CA TYR A 179 8.20 -2.06 8.14
C TYR A 179 8.25 -2.25 6.61
N SER A 180 7.47 -1.42 5.90
CA SER A 180 7.57 -1.25 4.45
C SER A 180 7.89 0.21 4.12
N THR A 181 8.70 0.42 3.09
CA THR A 181 8.95 1.74 2.49
C THR A 181 8.20 1.91 1.16
N ILE A 182 7.21 1.06 0.87
CA ILE A 182 6.47 1.06 -0.40
C ILE A 182 5.85 2.43 -0.75
N THR A 183 5.52 3.26 0.24
CA THR A 183 4.98 4.61 0.03
C THR A 183 6.04 5.72 0.05
N GLY A 184 7.33 5.38 0.03
CA GLY A 184 8.44 6.32 0.21
C GLY A 184 8.74 6.68 1.67
N VAL A 185 7.89 6.27 2.62
CA VAL A 185 8.05 6.49 4.06
C VAL A 185 7.98 5.16 4.80
N SER A 186 8.94 4.92 5.69
CA SER A 186 8.97 3.70 6.52
C SER A 186 7.74 3.65 7.43
N THR A 187 6.84 2.71 7.15
CA THR A 187 5.59 2.51 7.89
C THR A 187 5.48 1.07 8.33
N ALA A 188 5.17 0.83 9.60
CA ALA A 188 4.92 -0.51 10.12
C ALA A 188 3.48 -0.96 9.86
N TYR A 189 3.33 -2.25 9.57
CA TYR A 189 2.07 -2.95 9.35
C TYR A 189 2.05 -4.28 10.11
N ALA A 190 0.86 -4.80 10.38
CA ALA A 190 0.62 -6.10 10.99
C ALA A 190 1.24 -6.27 12.39
N GLY A 191 0.98 -5.31 13.29
CA GLY A 191 1.31 -5.45 14.72
C GLY A 191 0.24 -6.23 15.50
N GLY A 192 0.64 -7.14 16.39
CA GLY A 192 -0.27 -7.94 17.22
C GLY A 192 -0.94 -7.12 18.33
N GLY A 193 -2.10 -7.56 18.81
CA GLY A 193 -2.81 -6.92 19.93
C GLY A 193 -2.23 -7.33 21.28
N GLY A 194 -2.29 -6.45 22.27
CA GLY A 194 -1.81 -6.71 23.61
C GLY A 194 -2.78 -7.48 24.50
N GLY A 195 -2.20 -8.25 25.42
CA GLY A 195 -2.86 -9.02 26.46
C GLY A 195 -3.39 -8.16 27.62
N LYS A 196 -4.37 -8.69 28.36
CA LYS A 196 -4.98 -8.01 29.52
C LYS A 196 -4.20 -8.31 30.81
N TYR A 197 -4.44 -7.49 31.80
CA TYR A 197 -4.00 -7.70 33.18
C TYR A 197 -5.17 -7.58 34.16
N TYR A 198 -5.16 -8.34 35.26
CA TYR A 198 -6.29 -8.42 36.21
C TYR A 198 -6.15 -7.55 37.48
N ASN A 199 -4.97 -7.00 37.78
CA ASN A 199 -4.75 -6.24 39.01
C ASN A 199 -4.37 -4.77 38.72
N THR A 200 -4.43 -3.87 39.70
CA THR A 200 -4.12 -2.43 39.52
C THR A 200 -2.64 -2.17 39.45
N GLY A 201 -2.28 -1.07 38.78
CA GLY A 201 -1.00 -0.39 38.97
C GLY A 201 0.16 -0.98 38.17
N VAL A 202 -0.14 -1.81 37.16
CA VAL A 202 0.86 -2.43 36.29
C VAL A 202 0.44 -2.31 34.83
N ASP A 203 1.40 -2.11 33.94
CA ASP A 203 1.21 -1.88 32.50
C ASP A 203 0.38 -3.00 31.87
N THR A 204 -0.65 -2.69 31.07
CA THR A 204 -1.27 -3.71 30.22
C THR A 204 -0.35 -4.07 29.07
N GLY A 205 -0.65 -5.18 28.39
CA GLY A 205 0.01 -5.49 27.13
C GLY A 205 -0.22 -4.35 26.14
N TYR A 206 0.84 -3.64 25.81
CA TYR A 206 0.94 -2.80 24.61
C TYR A 206 0.69 -3.60 23.34
N GLY A 207 -0.05 -2.99 22.42
CA GLY A 207 -0.14 -3.49 21.05
C GLY A 207 1.21 -3.34 20.35
N GLY A 208 1.52 -4.30 19.49
CA GLY A 208 2.71 -4.28 18.67
C GLY A 208 2.72 -3.12 17.68
N VAL A 209 3.92 -2.62 17.40
CA VAL A 209 4.16 -1.61 16.36
C VAL A 209 3.58 -2.11 15.04
N GLY A 210 2.94 -1.23 14.26
CA GLY A 210 2.18 -1.62 13.07
C GLY A 210 0.68 -1.73 13.30
N GLY A 211 0.17 -1.10 14.36
CA GLY A 211 -1.25 -0.84 14.56
C GLY A 211 -1.97 -1.83 15.49
N GLY A 212 -1.24 -2.59 16.32
CA GLY A 212 -1.85 -3.43 17.34
C GLY A 212 -2.58 -2.61 18.41
N GLY A 213 -3.71 -3.14 18.88
CA GLY A 213 -4.49 -2.56 19.98
C GLY A 213 -3.92 -2.92 21.36
N GLN A 214 -4.04 -2.00 22.31
CA GLN A 214 -3.66 -2.15 23.71
C GLN A 214 -4.64 -3.10 24.42
N GLY A 215 -4.15 -3.99 25.29
CA GLY A 215 -4.99 -4.72 26.24
C GLY A 215 -5.54 -3.83 27.37
N GLY A 216 -6.70 -4.17 27.91
CA GLY A 216 -7.31 -3.46 29.04
C GLY A 216 -6.97 -4.07 30.40
N TRP A 217 -7.10 -3.28 31.46
CA TRP A 217 -7.09 -3.77 32.85
C TRP A 217 -8.44 -3.55 33.51
N TRP A 218 -8.74 -4.35 34.54
CA TRP A 218 -9.95 -4.20 35.35
C TRP A 218 -9.65 -4.53 36.80
N LEU A 219 -9.97 -3.62 37.73
CA LEU A 219 -9.81 -3.83 39.16
C LEU A 219 -11.14 -4.00 39.90
N ASN A 220 -12.08 -3.11 39.60
CA ASN A 220 -13.45 -3.05 40.14
C ASN A 220 -14.26 -2.15 39.20
N SER A 221 -15.59 -2.14 39.31
CA SER A 221 -16.56 -1.36 38.50
C SER A 221 -16.18 0.12 38.27
N SER A 222 -15.35 0.71 39.15
CA SER A 222 -14.97 2.12 39.13
C SER A 222 -13.56 2.44 38.61
N TYR A 223 -12.70 1.44 38.33
CA TYR A 223 -11.33 1.62 37.83
C TYR A 223 -10.99 0.59 36.76
N TYR A 224 -10.96 1.03 35.49
CA TYR A 224 -10.61 0.21 34.34
C TYR A 224 -9.93 1.05 33.25
N SER A 225 -9.14 0.39 32.37
CA SER A 225 -8.74 0.95 31.09
C SER A 225 -9.43 0.15 29.99
N ASP A 226 -9.96 0.87 29.02
CA ASP A 226 -10.51 0.24 27.83
C ASP A 226 -9.37 -0.24 26.93
N PRO A 227 -9.40 -1.50 26.47
CA PRO A 227 -8.56 -1.93 25.38
C PRO A 227 -8.83 -1.09 24.14
N THR A 228 -7.91 -1.10 23.19
CA THR A 228 -8.08 -0.36 21.92
C THR A 228 -8.22 -1.32 20.74
N PRO A 229 -8.94 -0.91 19.68
CA PRO A 229 -8.99 -1.70 18.46
C PRO A 229 -7.67 -1.63 17.70
N GLY A 230 -7.47 -2.60 16.80
CA GLY A 230 -6.41 -2.51 15.81
C GLY A 230 -6.61 -1.32 14.88
N THR A 231 -5.52 -0.79 14.33
CA THR A 231 -5.56 0.35 13.41
C THR A 231 -5.98 -0.11 12.02
N ASN A 232 -7.07 0.47 11.50
CA ASN A 232 -7.55 0.20 10.14
C ASN A 232 -6.52 0.56 9.08
N GLY A 233 -6.46 -0.23 8.01
CA GLY A 233 -5.46 -0.10 6.95
C GLY A 233 -4.05 -0.48 7.39
N ARG A 234 -3.89 -1.12 8.56
CA ARG A 234 -2.62 -1.67 9.03
C ARG A 234 -2.69 -3.16 9.40
N GLY A 235 -3.87 -3.77 9.43
CA GLY A 235 -4.05 -5.19 9.76
C GLY A 235 -3.67 -5.56 11.19
N GLY A 236 -3.66 -4.60 12.11
CA GLY A 236 -3.25 -4.84 13.50
C GLY A 236 -4.29 -5.62 14.30
N GLY A 237 -3.85 -6.46 15.23
CA GLY A 237 -4.76 -7.22 16.10
C GLY A 237 -5.42 -6.36 17.18
N GLY A 238 -6.62 -6.73 17.62
CA GLY A 238 -7.36 -6.01 18.67
C GLY A 238 -6.89 -6.35 20.08
N GLY A 239 -7.00 -5.38 21.01
CA GLY A 239 -6.71 -5.61 22.42
C GLY A 239 -7.82 -6.37 23.16
N CYS A 240 -7.44 -7.13 24.20
CA CYS A 240 -8.39 -7.88 25.02
C CYS A 240 -8.76 -7.23 26.35
N ARG A 241 -9.96 -7.53 26.87
CA ARG A 241 -10.47 -7.10 28.18
C ARG A 241 -10.81 -8.29 29.09
N ASN A 242 -10.98 -8.03 30.39
CA ASN A 242 -11.55 -8.95 31.37
C ASN A 242 -13.08 -9.13 31.27
N LYS A 243 -13.55 -10.22 31.88
CA LYS A 243 -14.90 -10.82 31.80
C LYS A 243 -16.02 -10.08 32.56
N ASN A 244 -15.74 -9.09 33.42
CA ASN A 244 -16.78 -8.45 34.23
C ASN A 244 -16.95 -6.97 33.87
N GLY A 245 -18.15 -6.60 33.38
CA GLY A 245 -18.55 -5.22 33.06
C GLY A 245 -18.53 -4.95 31.55
N GLY A 246 -19.72 -4.81 30.96
CA GLY A 246 -19.95 -4.75 29.51
C GLY A 246 -19.14 -3.69 28.77
N SER A 247 -18.17 -4.16 27.99
CA SER A 247 -18.06 -3.89 26.55
C SER A 247 -17.14 -4.96 25.97
N TRP A 248 -17.48 -5.41 24.77
CA TRP A 248 -16.92 -6.57 24.09
C TRP A 248 -15.48 -6.27 23.66
N THR A 249 -14.64 -7.31 23.57
CA THR A 249 -13.25 -7.21 23.08
C THR A 249 -13.14 -6.38 21.81
N TYR A 250 -12.00 -5.73 21.61
CA TYR A 250 -11.89 -4.80 20.50
C TYR A 250 -11.56 -5.50 19.20
N ALA A 251 -12.12 -4.95 18.13
CA ALA A 251 -11.92 -5.45 16.79
C ALA A 251 -10.45 -5.37 16.37
N GLY A 252 -10.06 -6.27 15.46
CA GLY A 252 -8.84 -6.07 14.70
C GLY A 252 -9.01 -4.90 13.71
N GLY A 253 -7.90 -4.37 13.21
CA GLY A 253 -7.89 -3.38 12.15
C GLY A 253 -8.04 -4.05 10.78
N SER A 254 -8.69 -3.36 9.84
CA SER A 254 -8.74 -3.81 8.45
C SER A 254 -7.35 -3.92 7.80
N GLY A 255 -7.27 -4.79 6.80
CA GLY A 255 -6.12 -4.96 5.93
C GLY A 255 -5.91 -3.80 4.96
N VAL A 256 -4.91 -3.94 4.09
CA VAL A 256 -4.58 -2.94 3.06
C VAL A 256 -3.93 -3.62 1.86
N VAL A 257 -4.16 -3.06 0.68
CA VAL A 257 -3.31 -3.31 -0.49
C VAL A 257 -2.64 -1.99 -0.86
N ILE A 258 -1.32 -2.03 -1.09
CA ILE A 258 -0.57 -0.88 -1.61
C ILE A 258 0.18 -1.35 -2.84
N VAL A 259 0.04 -0.61 -3.93
CA VAL A 259 0.67 -0.90 -5.21
C VAL A 259 1.50 0.30 -5.60
N SER A 260 2.73 0.06 -5.99
CA SER A 260 3.64 1.11 -6.42
C SER A 260 4.34 0.75 -7.71
N TYR A 261 4.28 1.65 -8.69
CA TYR A 261 4.64 1.35 -10.08
C TYR A 261 5.06 2.61 -10.84
N TYR A 262 5.89 2.42 -11.85
CA TYR A 262 6.22 3.47 -12.82
C TYR A 262 5.27 3.42 -13.99
N VAL A 263 4.81 4.60 -14.44
CA VAL A 263 4.07 4.72 -15.69
C VAL A 263 5.06 5.10 -16.77
N PRO A 264 5.28 4.26 -17.79
CA PRO A 264 6.13 4.65 -18.91
C PRO A 264 5.50 5.81 -19.68
N PRO A 265 6.32 6.67 -20.31
CA PRO A 265 5.80 7.73 -21.16
C PRO A 265 4.98 7.12 -22.30
N VAL A 266 3.72 7.54 -22.44
CA VAL A 266 2.87 7.14 -23.56
C VAL A 266 3.25 7.99 -24.77
N TYR A 267 3.97 7.40 -25.71
CA TYR A 267 4.24 8.03 -27.01
C TYR A 267 3.01 7.86 -27.90
N ARG A 268 2.14 8.88 -27.99
CA ARG A 268 1.08 8.88 -28.99
C ARG A 268 1.67 9.31 -30.34
N HIS A 269 1.66 8.39 -31.31
CA HIS A 269 1.91 8.73 -32.71
C HIS A 269 0.70 9.51 -33.24
N PHE A 270 0.86 10.82 -33.42
CA PHE A 270 -0.16 11.65 -34.06
C PHE A 270 -0.07 11.52 -35.59
N GLY A 271 -0.64 10.43 -36.12
CA GLY A 271 -0.98 10.28 -37.54
C GLY A 271 0.20 10.13 -38.54
N SER A 272 -0.10 9.49 -39.67
CA SER A 272 0.80 9.44 -40.82
C SER A 272 0.90 10.84 -41.45
N ILE A 273 2.10 11.41 -41.52
CA ILE A 273 2.33 12.64 -42.28
C ILE A 273 2.25 12.28 -43.77
N TYR A 274 1.30 12.88 -44.49
CA TYR A 274 1.23 12.80 -45.96
C TYR A 274 2.54 13.29 -46.58
N ASN A 275 2.95 12.69 -47.70
CA ASN A 275 4.13 13.07 -48.48
C ASN A 275 4.17 14.60 -48.72
N ILE A 276 5.08 15.32 -48.05
CA ILE A 276 5.37 16.71 -48.39
C ILE A 276 6.36 16.69 -49.55
N ILE A 277 5.86 16.90 -50.77
CA ILE A 277 6.70 17.24 -51.91
C ILE A 277 7.18 18.68 -51.67
N SER A 278 8.50 18.87 -51.58
CA SER A 278 9.06 20.20 -51.34
C SER A 278 8.74 21.15 -52.49
N ARG A 279 7.80 22.07 -52.26
CA ARG A 279 7.90 23.44 -52.76
C ARG A 279 7.48 24.34 -51.61
N HIS A 280 8.22 25.44 -51.47
CA HIS A 280 8.00 26.48 -50.46
C HIS A 280 6.51 26.75 -50.28
N TYR A 281 5.98 26.34 -49.14
CA TYR A 281 4.71 26.83 -48.62
C TYR A 281 4.86 26.95 -47.11
N ASP A 282 4.62 28.14 -46.59
CA ASP A 282 4.18 28.31 -45.22
C ASP A 282 2.87 27.52 -45.10
N VAL A 283 2.91 26.37 -44.44
CA VAL A 283 1.70 25.61 -44.14
C VAL A 283 1.30 25.97 -42.71
N PRO A 284 0.36 26.90 -42.49
CA PRO A 284 -0.25 27.03 -41.18
C PRO A 284 -1.00 25.74 -40.90
N PHE A 285 -0.55 24.96 -39.93
CA PHE A 285 -1.36 23.89 -39.38
C PHE A 285 -2.20 24.47 -38.24
N THR A 286 -3.52 24.47 -38.44
CA THR A 286 -4.46 24.80 -37.36
C THR A 286 -4.86 23.48 -36.71
N SER A 287 -4.37 23.26 -35.49
CA SER A 287 -4.82 22.12 -34.69
C SER A 287 -5.55 22.61 -33.44
N ASN A 288 -6.82 22.27 -33.33
CA ASN A 288 -7.63 22.58 -32.15
C ASN A 288 -7.19 21.67 -31.00
N TYR A 289 -6.41 22.19 -30.06
CA TYR A 289 -6.06 21.48 -28.83
C TYR A 289 -6.25 22.38 -27.61
N SER A 290 -6.72 21.77 -26.52
CA SER A 290 -6.71 22.35 -25.17
C SER A 290 -5.47 21.83 -24.46
N ILE A 291 -4.46 22.69 -24.24
CA ILE A 291 -3.26 22.35 -23.49
C ILE A 291 -3.18 23.24 -22.26
N ILE A 292 -3.31 22.64 -21.09
CA ILE A 292 -3.10 23.29 -19.80
C ILE A 292 -1.67 22.96 -19.38
N SER A 293 -0.77 23.86 -19.79
CA SER A 293 0.65 23.97 -19.41
C SER A 293 1.48 22.68 -19.32
N PRO A 294 2.41 22.49 -20.27
CA PRO A 294 3.66 21.82 -19.94
C PRO A 294 4.88 22.71 -20.25
N HIS A 295 5.90 22.55 -19.42
CA HIS A 295 7.27 22.91 -19.74
C HIS A 295 7.69 22.02 -20.92
N VAL A 296 7.97 22.62 -22.08
CA VAL A 296 8.41 21.91 -23.28
C VAL A 296 9.93 21.83 -23.25
N GLU A 297 10.47 20.65 -22.98
CA GLU A 297 11.90 20.38 -23.12
C GLU A 297 12.14 19.77 -24.52
N PHE A 298 12.80 20.54 -25.39
CA PHE A 298 13.19 20.07 -26.72
C PHE A 298 14.46 19.23 -26.59
N ILE A 299 14.34 17.90 -26.60
CA ILE A 299 15.51 17.02 -26.75
C ILE A 299 15.70 16.74 -28.24
N SER A 300 16.45 17.58 -28.94
CA SER A 300 17.04 17.19 -30.22
C SER A 300 18.43 16.61 -29.95
N LYS A 301 18.59 15.31 -30.19
CA LYS A 301 19.92 14.68 -30.23
C LYS A 301 20.08 13.92 -31.53
N TYR A 302 20.62 14.61 -32.53
CA TYR A 302 21.24 13.96 -33.69
C TYR A 302 22.52 14.72 -34.03
N ASP A 303 23.67 14.12 -33.68
CA ASP A 303 24.96 14.46 -34.25
C ASP A 303 25.01 13.86 -35.65
N ILE A 304 24.97 14.69 -36.70
CA ILE A 304 25.32 14.24 -38.05
C ILE A 304 26.81 14.51 -38.21
N ALA A 305 27.63 13.51 -37.90
CA ALA A 305 29.07 13.55 -38.10
C ALA A 305 29.40 13.46 -39.61
N GLN A 306 29.53 14.62 -40.24
CA GLN A 306 30.30 14.95 -41.47
C GLN A 306 30.10 14.16 -42.78
N PRO A 307 30.39 14.79 -43.94
CA PRO A 307 29.47 14.76 -45.07
C PRO A 307 30.04 14.01 -46.28
N HIS A 308 29.26 13.08 -46.81
CA HIS A 308 29.25 12.76 -48.24
C HIS A 308 27.99 11.94 -48.48
N VAL A 309 26.90 12.60 -48.88
CA VAL A 309 25.73 11.88 -49.37
C VAL A 309 25.19 12.62 -50.59
N ASP A 310 25.27 11.93 -51.73
CA ASP A 310 24.63 12.30 -52.98
C ASP A 310 23.15 12.64 -52.78
N PHE A 311 22.68 13.68 -53.47
CA PHE A 311 21.28 14.11 -53.48
C PHE A 311 20.40 13.10 -54.23
N THR A 312 20.13 11.93 -53.65
CA THR A 312 19.09 11.00 -54.14
C THR A 312 18.33 10.24 -53.04
N SER A 313 18.74 10.31 -51.76
CA SER A 313 18.06 9.57 -50.70
C SER A 313 17.07 10.43 -49.90
N LYS A 314 15.79 10.04 -49.97
CA LYS A 314 14.71 10.53 -49.11
C LYS A 314 15.04 10.25 -47.65
N TYR A 315 15.14 11.29 -46.83
CA TYR A 315 15.24 11.13 -45.37
C TYR A 315 13.89 11.49 -44.74
N ASN A 316 13.35 10.55 -43.96
CA ASN A 316 12.21 10.83 -43.08
C ASN A 316 12.73 11.46 -41.79
N ILE A 317 12.31 12.68 -41.48
CA ILE A 317 12.60 13.31 -40.19
C ILE A 317 11.42 13.00 -39.26
N TYR A 318 11.68 12.28 -38.18
CA TYR A 318 10.70 12.03 -37.13
C TYR A 318 10.95 12.99 -35.97
N ILE A 319 10.00 13.89 -35.72
CA ILE A 319 10.02 14.77 -34.54
C ILE A 319 9.04 14.18 -33.52
N GLY A 320 9.56 13.59 -32.45
CA GLY A 320 8.76 13.16 -31.31
C GLY A 320 8.51 14.31 -30.36
N ILE A 321 7.24 14.65 -30.10
CA ILE A 321 6.86 15.63 -29.07
C ILE A 321 6.27 14.84 -27.90
N GLY A 322 6.96 14.84 -26.75
CA GLY A 322 6.46 14.26 -25.51
C GLY A 322 5.71 15.30 -24.68
N PHE A 323 4.56 14.95 -24.13
CA PHE A 323 3.83 15.78 -23.16
C PHE A 323 3.81 15.11 -21.80
N ASN A 324 4.10 15.88 -20.74
CA ASN A 324 3.93 15.47 -19.35
C ASN A 324 2.78 16.31 -18.78
N THR A 325 1.62 15.72 -18.48
CA THR A 325 0.43 16.51 -18.07
C THR A 325 0.04 16.24 -16.61
N GLN A 326 -0.18 17.33 -15.84
CA GLN A 326 -1.11 17.38 -14.72
C GLN A 326 -2.46 17.90 -15.23
N ILE A 327 -3.57 17.36 -14.70
CA ILE A 327 -4.92 17.79 -15.07
C ILE A 327 -5.38 18.86 -14.08
N ASP A 328 -5.59 20.09 -14.55
CA ASP A 328 -6.33 21.13 -13.81
C ASP A 328 -7.54 21.59 -14.64
N ALA A 329 -8.65 21.89 -13.98
CA ALA A 329 -9.98 22.07 -14.57
C ALA A 329 -10.24 23.51 -15.08
N SER A 330 -9.39 24.01 -15.98
CA SER A 330 -9.60 25.33 -16.63
C SER A 330 -10.05 25.20 -18.10
N PRO A 331 -10.76 26.20 -18.67
CA PRO A 331 -11.31 26.11 -20.03
C PRO A 331 -10.21 26.10 -21.11
N PRO A 332 -10.51 25.56 -22.32
CA PRO A 332 -9.54 25.41 -23.41
C PRO A 332 -8.88 26.73 -23.80
N LYS A 333 -7.53 26.74 -23.84
CA LYS A 333 -6.76 27.83 -24.45
C LYS A 333 -6.17 27.36 -25.77
N THR A 334 -6.31 28.18 -26.80
CA THR A 334 -5.67 27.99 -28.11
C THR A 334 -4.17 28.25 -27.99
N VAL A 335 -3.33 27.31 -28.42
CA VAL A 335 -1.87 27.47 -28.51
C VAL A 335 -1.45 27.34 -29.97
N GLU A 336 -0.85 28.39 -30.52
CA GLU A 336 -0.30 28.43 -31.88
C GLU A 336 1.18 28.03 -31.83
N PHE A 337 1.58 26.96 -32.52
CA PHE A 337 2.97 26.54 -32.60
C PHE A 337 3.58 27.07 -33.90
N ARG A 338 4.54 28.01 -33.80
CA ARG A 338 5.35 28.46 -34.95
C ARG A 338 6.72 27.81 -34.88
N THR A 339 7.02 26.92 -35.82
CA THR A 339 8.37 26.41 -36.03
C THR A 339 9.08 27.31 -37.03
N ARG A 340 10.13 28.03 -36.61
CA ARG A 340 11.04 28.72 -37.53
C ARG A 340 12.22 27.80 -37.81
N VAL A 341 12.30 27.27 -39.03
CA VAL A 341 13.50 26.54 -39.48
C VAL A 341 14.51 27.59 -39.92
N GLU A 342 15.41 28.00 -39.02
CA GLU A 342 16.53 28.86 -39.40
C GLU A 342 17.60 27.99 -40.07
N SER A 343 17.81 28.22 -41.37
CA SER A 343 18.84 27.56 -42.17
C SER A 343 20.24 27.89 -41.63
N LEU A 344 20.93 26.90 -41.07
CA LEU A 344 22.39 26.91 -40.94
C LEU A 344 23.00 26.58 -42.30
N TYR A 345 23.62 27.57 -42.95
CA TYR A 345 25.04 27.57 -43.36
C TYR A 345 25.32 28.80 -44.23
N LYS A 346 26.14 29.71 -43.67
CA LYS A 346 26.78 30.82 -44.37
C LYS A 346 28.02 30.27 -45.07
N LEU A 347 27.94 30.04 -46.38
CA LEU A 347 29.11 29.68 -47.20
C LEU A 347 30.04 30.90 -47.28
N SER A 348 31.17 30.81 -46.59
CA SER A 348 32.26 31.79 -46.64
C SER A 348 33.58 31.03 -46.72
N SER A 349 34.06 30.78 -47.94
CA SER A 349 35.50 30.78 -48.21
C SER A 349 35.76 30.84 -49.71
N LYS A 350 36.69 31.73 -50.06
CA LYS A 350 37.22 32.12 -51.36
C LYS A 350 37.61 30.93 -52.24
N PHE A 351 37.34 31.05 -53.55
CA PHE A 351 38.14 30.40 -54.58
C PHE A 351 38.97 31.48 -55.27
N GLU A 352 40.29 31.34 -55.20
CA GLU A 352 41.25 32.00 -56.10
C GLU A 352 41.34 31.21 -57.41
N VAL A 353 41.61 31.96 -58.48
CA VAL A 353 41.71 31.57 -59.89
C VAL A 353 42.94 30.71 -60.16
N ILE A 354 42.78 29.58 -60.85
CA ILE A 354 43.33 29.26 -62.19
C ILE A 354 42.32 28.38 -62.92
#